data_AF-A0A2E3DB33-F1
#
_entry.id   AF-A0A2E3DB33-F1
#
_cell.length_a   1.000
_cell.length_b   1.000
_cell.length_c   1.000
_cell.angle_alpha   90.00
_cell.angle_beta   90.00
_cell.angle_gamma   90.00
#
_symmetry.space_group_name_H-M   'P 1'
#
loop_
_entity.id
_entity.type
_entity.pdbx_description
1 polymer ?
#
loop_
_entity_poly.entity_id
_entity_poly.type
_entity_poly.pdbx_seq_one_letter_code
_entity_poly.pdbx_strand_id
1 'polypeptide(L)' 'MIVCLCENINSRKIQECFEAGMTLEEIRFRLGLGNQCGSCLEAAEKMIRTEASNTIEKLAIG' A
#
# COMPACT_ATOMS: atom_id res chain seq x y z
N MET A 1 5.03 4.30 9.20
CA MET A 1 4.18 3.74 10.29
C MET A 1 4.07 2.22 10.10
N ILE A 2 3.93 1.41 11.16
CA ILE A 2 3.53 0.00 11.02
C ILE A 2 2.07 -0.04 10.59
N VAL A 3 1.80 -0.75 9.49
CA VAL A 3 0.45 -0.89 8.90
C VAL A 3 -0.11 -2.28 9.16
N CYS A 4 0.71 -3.33 9.05
CA CYS A 4 0.35 -4.69 9.45
C CYS A 4 1.23 -5.14 10.61
N LEU A 5 0.62 -5.36 11.77
CA LEU A 5 1.34 -5.86 12.94
C LEU A 5 1.72 -7.34 12.78
N CYS A 6 0.80 -8.16 12.29
CA CYS A 6 0.98 -9.62 12.14
C CYS A 6 2.22 -9.99 11.33
N GLU A 7 2.41 -9.31 10.20
CA GLU A 7 3.49 -9.60 9.24
C GLU A 7 4.62 -8.55 9.28
N ASN A 8 4.60 -7.65 10.27
CA ASN A 8 5.59 -6.58 10.43
C ASN A 8 5.84 -5.77 9.14
N ILE A 9 4.74 -5.24 8.57
CA ILE A 9 4.75 -4.45 7.34
C ILE A 9 4.54 -2.99 7.71
N ASN A 10 5.46 -2.14 7.26
CA ASN A 10 5.34 -0.69 7.40
C ASN A 10 4.84 -0.04 6.10
N SER A 11 4.42 1.22 6.20
CA SER A 11 3.93 2.01 5.07
C SER A 11 4.93 2.11 3.92
N ARG A 12 6.23 2.19 4.22
CA ARG A 12 7.29 2.30 3.22
C ARG A 12 7.36 1.07 2.32
N LYS A 13 7.29 -0.15 2.87
CA LYS A 13 7.24 -1.39 2.07
C LYS A 13 6.07 -1.41 1.07
N ILE A 14 4.92 -0.87 1.49
CA ILE A 14 3.72 -0.78 0.65
C ILE A 14 3.90 0.25 -0.46
N GLN A 15 4.43 1.43 -0.12
CA GLN A 15 4.74 2.51 -1.06
C GLN A 15 5.76 2.07 -2.12
N GLU A 16 6.85 1.44 -1.72
CA GLU A 16 7.89 0.95 -2.65
C GLU A 16 7.32 -0.06 -3.67
N CYS A 17 6.38 -0.91 -3.25
CA CYS A 17 5.72 -1.83 -4.19
C CYS A 17 4.74 -1.11 -5.12
N PHE A 18 3.99 -0.13 -4.61
CA PHE A 18 3.08 0.68 -5.42
C PHE A 18 3.83 1.52 -6.46
N GLU A 19 4.93 2.16 -6.07
CA GLU A 19 5.83 2.91 -6.96
C GLU A 19 6.49 2.02 -8.02
N ALA A 20 6.71 0.74 -7.69
CA ALA A 20 7.13 -0.28 -8.65
C ALA A 20 6.02 -0.75 -9.62
N GLY A 21 4.83 -0.13 -9.56
CA GLY A 21 3.70 -0.41 -10.44
C GLY A 21 2.82 -1.58 -10.01
N MET A 22 2.99 -2.12 -8.79
CA MET A 22 2.16 -3.22 -8.31
C MET A 22 0.77 -2.75 -7.89
N THR A 23 -0.23 -3.55 -8.22
CA THR A 23 -1.61 -3.41 -7.73
C THR A 23 -1.71 -3.77 -6.24
N LEU A 24 -2.77 -3.33 -5.56
CA LEU A 24 -3.01 -3.71 -4.17
C LEU A 24 -3.05 -5.23 -3.97
N GLU A 25 -3.63 -5.98 -4.91
CA GLU A 25 -3.72 -7.44 -4.82
C GLU A 25 -2.33 -8.09 -4.88
N GLU A 26 -1.47 -7.63 -5.81
CA GLU A 26 -0.08 -8.09 -5.88
C GLU A 26 0.71 -7.70 -4.63
N ILE A 27 0.49 -6.51 -4.09
CA ILE A 27 1.11 -6.08 -2.82
C ILE A 27 0.68 -6.97 -1.66
N ARG A 28 -0.62 -7.32 -1.58
CA ARG A 28 -1.14 -8.25 -0.56
C ARG A 28 -0.48 -9.61 -0.68
N PHE A 29 -0.42 -10.16 -1.89
CA PHE A 29 0.21 -11.45 -2.14
C PHE A 29 1.71 -11.42 -1.80
N ARG A 30 2.44 -10.39 -2.25
CA ARG A 30 3.89 -10.27 -2.10
C ARG A 30 4.33 -10.05 -0.66
N LEU A 31 3.63 -9.19 0.08
CA LEU A 31 4.02 -8.79 1.44
C LEU A 31 3.33 -9.62 2.53
N GLY A 32 2.30 -10.40 2.18
CA GLY A 32 1.43 -11.09 3.13
C GLY A 32 0.41 -10.17 3.81
N LEU A 33 0.11 -9.02 3.20
CA LEU A 33 -0.73 -8.00 3.83
C LEU A 33 -2.18 -8.50 3.99
N GLY A 34 -2.58 -8.65 5.25
CA GLY A 34 -3.91 -9.14 5.64
C GLY A 34 -4.03 -10.66 5.74
N ASN A 35 -2.93 -11.41 5.68
CA ASN A 35 -2.96 -12.88 5.74
C ASN A 35 -3.42 -13.46 7.09
N GLN A 36 -3.32 -12.70 8.18
CA GLN A 36 -3.68 -13.17 9.53
C GLN A 36 -5.01 -12.57 10.03
N CYS A 37 -4.99 -11.37 10.64
CA CYS A 37 -6.20 -10.78 11.22
C CYS A 37 -6.98 -9.85 10.27
N GLY A 38 -6.39 -9.45 9.14
CA GLY A 38 -7.01 -8.57 8.15
C GLY A 38 -7.16 -7.09 8.55
N SER A 39 -6.92 -6.70 9.81
CA SER A 39 -7.18 -5.32 10.29
C SER A 39 -6.36 -4.23 9.58
N CYS A 40 -5.28 -4.59 8.89
CA CYS A 40 -4.46 -3.66 8.13
C CYS A 40 -5.04 -3.27 6.76
N LEU A 41 -6.04 -4.00 6.25
CA LEU A 41 -6.51 -3.87 4.86
C LEU A 41 -7.08 -2.50 4.55
N GLU A 42 -7.97 -1.98 5.41
CA GLU A 42 -8.58 -0.66 5.22
C GLU A 42 -7.52 0.45 5.22
N ALA A 43 -6.56 0.38 6.14
CA ALA A 43 -5.46 1.34 6.23
C ALA A 43 -4.57 1.29 4.97
N ALA A 44 -4.21 0.07 4.52
CA ALA A 44 -3.40 -0.12 3.32
C ALA A 44 -4.09 0.39 2.05
N GLU A 45 -5.38 0.09 1.90
CA GLU A 45 -6.21 0.58 0.80
C GLU A 45 -6.28 2.10 0.76
N LYS A 46 -6.54 2.73 1.92
CA LYS A 46 -6.62 4.19 2.01
C LYS A 46 -5.30 4.84 1.60
N MET A 47 -4.17 4.30 2.05
CA MET A 47 -2.85 4.80 1.66
C MET A 47 -2.63 4.72 0.14
N ILE A 48 -2.94 3.59 -0.48
CA ILE A 48 -2.76 3.41 -1.93
C ILE A 48 -3.68 4.35 -2.71
N ARG A 49 -4.94 4.51 -2.30
CA ARG A 49 -5.87 5.47 -2.92
C ARG A 49 -5.34 6.90 -2.84
N THR A 50 -4.82 7.31 -1.69
CA THR A 50 -4.20 8.63 -1.53
C THR A 50 -2.97 8.79 -2.42
N GLU A 51 -2.08 7.79 -2.47
CA GLU A 51 -0.86 7.88 -3.30
C GLU A 51 -1.19 7.91 -4.80
N ALA A 52 -2.19 7.15 -5.24
CA ALA A 52 -2.66 7.18 -6.62
C ALA A 52 -3.20 8.57 -7.00
N SER A 53 -3.97 9.22 -6.12
CA SER A 53 -4.44 10.60 -6.31
C SER A 53 -3.28 11.58 -6.43
N ASN A 54 -2.30 11.49 -5.51
CA ASN A 54 -1.11 12.34 -5.53
C ASN A 54 -0.29 12.16 -6.82
N THR A 55 -0.22 10.93 -7.34
CA THR A 55 0.50 10.62 -8.59
C THR A 55 -0.17 11.29 -9.78
N ILE A 56 -1.50 11.27 -9.85
CA ILE A 56 -2.28 11.98 -10.89
C ILE A 56 -2.03 13.49 -10.79
N GLU A 57 -2.05 14.07 -9.59
CA GLU A 57 -1.75 15.49 -9.39
C GLU A 57 -0.35 15.86 -9.87
N LYS A 58 0.67 15.05 -9.56
CA LYS A 58 2.04 15.27 -10.05
C LYS A 58 2.15 15.28 -11.58
N LEU A 59 1.39 14.40 -12.26
CA LEU A 59 1.35 14.34 -13.72
C LEU A 59 0.59 15.51 -14.35
N ALA A 60 -0.40 16.08 -13.65
CA ALA A 60 -1.21 17.17 -14.16
C ALA A 60 -0.52 18.55 -14.12
N ILE A 61 0.55 18.70 -13.33
CA ILE A 61 1.28 19.96 -13.14
C ILE A 61 2.63 19.96 -13.91
N GLY A 62 3.00 18.82 -14.53
CA GLY A 62 4.20 18.67 -15.36
C GLY A 62 3.90 18.82 -16.85
#